data_AF-A0A3G8JGZ8-F1
#
_entry.id   AF-A0A3G8JGZ8-F1
#
_cell.length_a   1.000
_cell.length_b   1.000
_cell.length_c   1.000
_cell.angle_alpha   90.00
_cell.angle_beta   90.00
_cell.angle_gamma   90.00
#
_symmetry.space_group_name_H-M   'P 1'
#
loop_
_entity.id
_entity.type
_entity.pdbx_description
1 polymer ?
#
loop_
_entity_poly.entity_id
_entity_poly.type
_entity_poly.pdbx_seq_one_letter_code
_entity_poly.pdbx_strand_id
1 'polypeptide(L)'
;MYVDPPRVYGLARSTRGRADEIRAQSPVAGGVSADAGAQESEIARVLKDSARTIDTVLRYHTGRLDHFADLADQGARDYERTDTANAHRLVGPGG
;
A
#
# COMPACT_ATOMS: atom_id res chain seq x y z
N MET A 1 -0.34 -26.47 5.18
CA MET A 1 0.29 -25.15 5.37
C MET A 1 -0.53 -24.44 6.44
N TYR A 2 0.09 -24.05 7.57
CA TYR A 2 -0.59 -23.32 8.64
C TYR A 2 -0.42 -21.83 8.39
N VAL A 3 -1.52 -21.06 8.43
CA VAL A 3 -1.47 -19.59 8.32
C VAL A 3 -1.27 -19.05 9.73
N ASP A 4 -0.37 -18.08 9.90
CA ASP A 4 -0.10 -17.38 11.17
C ASP A 4 -0.68 -15.96 11.05
N PRO A 5 -1.92 -15.70 11.53
CA PRO A 5 -2.59 -14.41 11.35
C PRO A 5 -1.80 -13.22 11.93
N PRO A 6 -1.19 -13.30 13.14
CA PRO A 6 -0.29 -12.27 13.63
C PRO A 6 0.83 -11.88 12.65
N ARG A 7 1.47 -12.86 11.99
CA ARG A 7 2.50 -12.56 10.98
C ARG A 7 1.91 -11.89 9.73
N VAL A 8 0.72 -12.30 9.31
CA VAL A 8 0.04 -11.70 8.15
C VAL A 8 -0.36 -10.25 8.44
N TYR A 9 -0.90 -9.96 9.63
CA TYR A 9 -1.16 -8.59 10.08
C TYR A 9 0.12 -7.75 10.16
N GLY A 10 1.23 -8.34 10.62
CA GLY A 10 2.54 -7.70 10.62
C GLY A 10 3.02 -7.33 9.21
N LEU A 11 2.84 -8.24 8.24
CA LEU A 11 3.15 -7.99 6.84
C LEU A 11 2.29 -6.85 6.27
N ALA A 12 0.97 -6.87 6.50
CA ALA A 12 0.06 -5.83 6.03
C ALA A 12 0.46 -4.45 6.58
N ARG A 13 0.77 -4.35 7.89
CA ARG A 13 1.24 -3.11 8.52
C ARG A 13 2.56 -2.63 7.93
N SER A 14 3.52 -3.53 7.73
CA SER A 14 4.82 -3.21 7.12
C SER A 14 4.66 -2.69 5.70
N THR A 15 3.79 -3.32 4.90
CA THR A 15 3.48 -2.86 3.54
C THR A 15 2.86 -1.47 3.53
N ARG A 16 1.92 -1.17 4.44
CA ARG A 16 1.35 0.18 4.56
C ARG A 16 2.40 1.21 4.96
N GLY A 17 3.27 0.89 5.92
CA GLY A 17 4.38 1.78 6.29
C GLY A 17 5.29 2.11 5.11
N ARG A 18 5.62 1.11 4.27
CA ARG A 18 6.37 1.35 3.03
C ARG A 18 5.61 2.21 2.02
N ALA A 19 4.30 1.99 1.88
CA ALA A 19 3.47 2.85 1.03
C ALA A 19 3.47 4.30 1.55
N ASP A 20 3.41 4.51 2.86
CA ASP A 20 3.49 5.83 3.50
C ASP A 20 4.85 6.50 3.22
N GLU A 21 5.96 5.78 3.40
CA GLU A 21 7.32 6.25 3.09
C GLU A 21 7.46 6.69 1.62
N ILE A 22 6.87 5.93 0.69
CA ILE A 22 6.87 6.26 -0.74
C ILE A 22 5.98 7.49 -1.02
N ARG A 23 4.79 7.57 -0.41
CA ARG A 23 3.91 8.74 -0.58
C ARG A 23 4.56 10.02 -0.08
N ALA A 24 5.39 9.95 0.97
CA ALA A 24 6.14 11.09 1.48
C ALA A 24 7.18 11.65 0.49
N GLN A 25 7.52 10.92 -0.58
CA GLN A 25 8.39 11.41 -1.66
C GLN A 25 7.63 12.26 -2.70
N SER A 26 6.30 12.30 -2.63
CA SER A 26 5.46 13.06 -3.56
C SER A 26 4.94 14.34 -2.87
N PRO A 27 4.88 15.49 -3.56
CA PRO A 27 5.27 15.70 -4.95
C PRO A 27 6.81 15.70 -5.14
N VAL A 28 7.29 15.00 -6.16
CA VAL A 28 8.74 14.88 -6.44
C VAL A 28 9.38 16.23 -6.74
N ALA A 29 8.64 17.15 -7.34
CA ALA A 29 9.11 18.52 -7.59
C ALA A 29 9.12 19.41 -6.34
N GLY A 30 8.89 18.88 -5.14
CA GLY A 30 8.79 19.65 -3.90
C GLY A 30 7.65 20.68 -3.91
N GLY A 31 6.65 20.49 -4.79
CA GLY A 31 5.54 21.43 -5.00
C GLY A 31 5.93 22.70 -5.78
N VAL A 32 7.16 22.80 -6.30
CA VAL A 32 7.62 23.94 -7.08
C VAL A 32 7.11 23.82 -8.52
N SER A 33 6.33 24.80 -8.96
CA SER A 33 6.02 24.96 -10.38
C SER A 33 7.07 25.84 -11.05
N ALA A 34 7.77 25.30 -12.04
CA ALA A 34 8.72 26.05 -12.88
C ALA A 34 8.04 27.08 -13.81
N ASP A 35 6.71 27.18 -13.77
CA ASP A 35 5.90 28.00 -14.69
C ASP A 35 6.19 29.51 -14.59
N ALA A 36 6.79 30.00 -13.50
CA ALA A 36 7.08 31.42 -13.32
C ALA A 36 8.40 31.89 -13.93
N GLY A 37 9.37 31.00 -14.15
CA GLY A 37 10.74 31.37 -14.58
C GLY A 37 11.24 30.67 -15.84
N ALA A 38 10.56 29.63 -16.30
CA ALA A 38 11.08 28.73 -17.32
C ALA A 38 10.16 28.54 -18.53
N GLN A 39 9.20 29.45 -18.75
CA GLN A 39 8.18 29.32 -19.81
C GLN A 39 8.76 29.11 -21.22
N GLU A 40 10.04 29.46 -21.45
CA GLU A 40 10.73 29.27 -22.73
C GLU A 40 11.76 28.12 -22.76
N SER A 41 12.09 27.52 -21.61
CA SER A 41 13.10 26.45 -21.56
C SER A 41 12.47 25.07 -21.81
N GLU A 42 12.83 24.43 -22.92
CA GLU A 42 12.46 23.04 -23.23
C GLU A 42 12.86 22.09 -22.10
N ILE A 43 14.04 22.28 -21.52
CA ILE A 43 14.56 21.48 -20.40
C ILE A 43 13.62 21.55 -19.19
N ALA A 44 13.12 22.74 -18.86
CA ALA A 44 12.22 22.90 -17.73
C ALA A 44 10.86 22.23 -17.97
N ARG A 45 10.35 22.24 -19.21
CA ARG A 45 9.13 21.50 -19.56
C ARG A 45 9.33 19.99 -19.41
N VAL A 46 10.44 19.44 -19.93
CA VAL A 46 10.77 18.02 -19.81
C VAL A 46 10.92 17.59 -18.35
N LEU A 47 11.58 18.42 -17.51
CA LEU A 47 11.70 18.14 -16.08
C LEU A 47 10.34 18.15 -15.38
N LYS A 48 9.45 19.09 -15.72
CA LYS A 48 8.08 19.15 -15.18
C LYS A 48 7.26 17.92 -15.56
N ASP A 49 7.29 17.53 -16.83
CA ASP A 49 6.56 16.36 -17.32
C ASP A 49 7.10 15.06 -16.71
N SER A 50 8.42 14.98 -16.53
CA SER A 50 9.08 13.88 -15.86
C SER A 50 8.67 13.78 -14.39
N ALA A 51 8.67 14.90 -13.65
CA ALA A 51 8.22 14.93 -12.26
C ALA A 51 6.76 14.49 -12.12
N ARG A 52 5.87 14.98 -13.00
CA ARG A 52 4.45 14.58 -13.02
C ARG A 52 4.27 13.08 -13.33
N THR A 53 5.09 12.56 -14.23
CA THR A 53 5.08 11.13 -14.58
C THR A 53 5.50 10.29 -13.38
N ILE A 54 6.57 10.68 -12.69
CA ILE A 54 7.03 10.01 -11.47
C ILE A 54 5.94 10.05 -10.39
N ASP A 55 5.32 11.20 -10.13
CA ASP A 55 4.21 11.32 -9.16
C ASP A 55 3.04 10.38 -9.49
N THR A 56 2.74 10.20 -10.78
CA THR A 56 1.69 9.27 -11.24
C THR A 56 2.08 7.82 -10.95
N VAL A 57 3.33 7.44 -11.22
CA VAL A 57 3.88 6.11 -10.95
C VAL A 57 3.89 5.82 -9.44
N LEU A 58 4.35 6.77 -8.62
CA LEU A 58 4.35 6.64 -7.15
C LEU A 58 2.92 6.43 -6.62
N ARG A 59 1.94 7.18 -7.12
CA ARG A 59 0.53 7.01 -6.74
C ARG A 59 -0.02 5.64 -7.10
N TYR A 60 0.27 5.17 -8.32
CA TYR A 60 -0.16 3.84 -8.75
C TYR A 60 0.41 2.73 -7.85
N HIS A 61 1.72 2.78 -7.58
CA HIS A 61 2.37 1.74 -6.76
C HIS A 61 1.94 1.79 -5.29
N THR A 62 1.78 2.98 -4.71
CA THR A 62 1.30 3.09 -3.32
C THR A 62 -0.12 2.56 -3.18
N GLY A 63 -1.02 2.84 -4.12
CA GLY A 63 -2.36 2.23 -4.14
C GLY A 63 -2.34 0.70 -4.31
N ARG A 64 -1.41 0.16 -5.10
CA ARG A 64 -1.19 -1.30 -5.21
C ARG A 64 -0.73 -1.93 -3.90
N LEU A 65 0.15 -1.24 -3.14
CA LEU A 65 0.63 -1.70 -1.84
C LEU A 65 -0.49 -1.68 -0.80
N ASP A 66 -1.31 -0.64 -0.78
CA ASP A 66 -2.48 -0.56 0.10
C ASP A 66 -3.44 -1.72 -0.19
N HIS A 67 -3.78 -1.93 -1.46
CA HIS A 67 -4.67 -3.02 -1.85
C HIS A 67 -4.12 -4.39 -1.44
N PHE A 68 -2.82 -4.61 -1.57
CA PHE A 68 -2.18 -5.84 -1.08
C PHE A 68 -2.31 -5.98 0.43
N ALA A 69 -2.07 -4.91 1.20
CA ALA A 69 -2.21 -4.93 2.65
C ALA A 69 -3.65 -5.21 3.08
N ASP A 70 -4.64 -4.66 2.39
CA ASP A 70 -6.06 -4.92 2.64
C ASP A 70 -6.41 -6.39 2.39
N LEU A 71 -5.92 -6.98 1.30
CA LEU A 71 -6.11 -8.41 1.01
C LEU A 71 -5.44 -9.30 2.06
N ALA A 72 -4.26 -8.93 2.55
CA ALA A 72 -3.57 -9.66 3.61
C ALA A 72 -4.36 -9.62 4.92
N ASP A 73 -4.82 -8.45 5.36
CA ASP A 73 -5.67 -8.30 6.54
C ASP A 73 -6.97 -9.09 6.41
N GLN A 74 -7.62 -9.01 5.25
CA GLN A 74 -8.86 -9.74 5.00
C GLN A 74 -8.63 -11.26 5.05
N GLY A 75 -7.55 -11.76 4.43
CA GLY A 75 -7.20 -13.18 4.47
C GLY A 75 -6.91 -13.69 5.88
N ALA A 76 -6.21 -12.89 6.71
CA ALA A 76 -5.97 -13.23 8.10
C ALA A 76 -7.27 -13.32 8.92
N ARG A 77 -8.17 -12.35 8.76
CA ARG A 77 -9.50 -12.34 9.41
C ARG A 77 -10.35 -13.53 9.00
N ASP A 78 -10.35 -13.86 7.71
CA ASP A 78 -11.10 -14.99 7.18
C ASP A 78 -10.57 -16.32 7.70
N TYR A 79 -9.25 -16.44 7.87
CA TYR A 79 -8.62 -17.59 8.50
C TYR A 79 -9.04 -17.71 9.97
N GLU A 80 -8.88 -16.66 10.78
CA GLU A 80 -9.27 -16.67 12.21
C GLU A 80 -10.74 -17.01 12.41
N ARG A 81 -11.63 -16.46 11.57
CA ARG A 81 -13.06 -16.76 11.59
C ARG A 81 -13.33 -18.24 11.30
N THR A 82 -12.65 -18.79 10.30
CA THR A 82 -12.81 -20.20 9.90
C THR A 82 -12.26 -21.15 10.98
N ASP A 83 -11.09 -20.82 11.55
CA ASP A 83 -10.47 -21.59 12.62
C ASP A 83 -11.35 -21.61 13.88
N THR A 84 -11.87 -20.45 14.29
CA THR A 84 -12.81 -20.32 15.41
C THR A 84 -14.09 -21.13 15.17
N ALA A 85 -14.68 -21.05 13.98
CA ALA A 85 -15.87 -21.83 13.63
C ALA A 85 -15.60 -23.34 13.66
N ASN A 86 -14.44 -23.78 13.19
CA ASN A 86 -14.02 -25.18 13.24
C ASN A 86 -13.80 -25.65 14.69
N ALA A 87 -13.16 -24.84 15.53
CA ALA A 87 -12.98 -25.14 16.95
C ALA A 87 -14.33 -25.31 17.65
N HIS A 88 -15.30 -24.42 17.43
CA HIS A 88 -16.65 -24.57 17.97
C HIS A 88 -17.35 -25.86 17.51
N ARG A 89 -17.14 -26.29 16.25
CA ARG A 89 -17.70 -27.54 15.73
C ARG A 89 -17.07 -28.78 16.38
N LEU A 90 -15.78 -28.72 16.69
CA LEU A 90 -15.05 -29.82 17.34
C LEU A 90 -15.37 -29.94 18.84
N VAL A 91 -15.80 -28.85 19.48
CA VAL A 91 -16.14 -28.78 20.91
C VAL A 91 -17.66 -29.01 21.18
N GLY A 92 -18.44 -29.43 20.17
CA GLY A 92 -19.88 -29.77 20.29
C GLY A 92 -20.17 -31.01 21.15
N PRO A 93 -21.44 -31.22 21.60
CA PRO A 93 -21.83 -31.72 22.92
C PRO A 93 -21.61 -33.24 23.10
N GLY A 94 -20.39 -33.63 23.46
CA GLY A 94 -20.05 -35.04 23.69
C GLY A 94 -18.78 -35.25 24.50
N GLY A 95 -18.46 -34.33 25.40
CA GLY A 95 -17.51 -34.56 26.49
C GLY A 95 -18.23 -35.09 27.72
#